data_AF-A0A1Q9NKG2-F1
#
_entry.id   AF-A0A1Q9NKG2-F1
#
_cell.length_a   1.000
_cell.length_b   1.000
_cell.length_c   1.000
_cell.angle_alpha   90.00
_cell.angle_beta   90.00
_cell.angle_gamma   90.00
#
_symmetry.space_group_name_H-M   'P 1'
#
loop_
_entity.id
_entity.type
_entity.pdbx_description
1 polymer ?
#
loop_
_entity_poly.entity_id
_entity_poly.type
_entity_poly.pdbx_seq_one_letter_code
_entity_poly.pdbx_strand_id
1 'polypeptide(L)'
;MAKKSGLSDLGVILALIGGIIMVVYGILRIVGVFVAEANDILSDAFDVDLLSGNIGGENGVLIRGIIALVLGLVVIWVWKERKASRDGILLWGIVFIVIGLIGGSPGGLLLLIGGILLVIDYFA
;
A
#
# COMPACT_ATOMS: atom_id res chain seq x y z
N MET A 1 1.85 -1.30 -36.65
CA MET A 1 1.08 -1.18 -35.40
C MET A 1 1.67 -2.17 -34.41
N ALA A 2 2.46 -1.69 -33.45
CA ALA A 2 3.03 -2.56 -32.41
C ALA A 2 1.89 -3.10 -31.54
N LYS A 3 1.86 -4.41 -31.34
CA LYS A 3 0.90 -5.11 -30.47
C LYS A 3 1.05 -4.50 -29.07
N LYS A 4 0.03 -3.81 -28.55
CA LYS A 4 0.00 -3.34 -27.15
C LYS A 4 0.34 -4.56 -26.29
N SER A 5 1.50 -4.52 -25.65
CA SER A 5 1.96 -5.63 -24.84
C SER A 5 1.04 -5.71 -23.61
N GLY A 6 0.53 -6.90 -23.33
CA GLY A 6 -0.29 -7.12 -22.14
C GLY A 6 0.46 -6.89 -20.82
N LEU A 7 1.79 -6.67 -20.86
CA LEU A 7 2.59 -6.41 -19.66
C LEU A 7 2.26 -5.07 -19.03
N SER A 8 2.01 -4.00 -19.80
CA SER A 8 1.64 -2.72 -19.20
C SER A 8 0.31 -2.81 -18.45
N ASP A 9 -0.69 -3.45 -19.06
CA ASP A 9 -2.01 -3.60 -18.45
C ASP A 9 -1.93 -4.47 -17.18
N LEU A 10 -1.13 -5.54 -17.21
CA LEU A 10 -0.90 -6.39 -16.05
C LEU A 10 -0.14 -5.64 -14.95
N GLY A 11 0.86 -4.85 -15.30
CA GLY A 11 1.61 -4.01 -14.36
C GLY A 11 0.73 -2.98 -13.66
N VAL A 12 -0.20 -2.37 -14.39
CA VAL A 12 -1.22 -1.45 -13.84
C VAL A 12 -2.14 -2.17 -12.86
N ILE A 13 -2.67 -3.34 -13.23
CA ILE A 13 -3.59 -4.10 -12.38
C ILE A 13 -2.90 -4.51 -11.09
N LEU A 14 -1.66 -5.01 -11.17
CA LEU A 14 -0.89 -5.37 -9.98
C LEU A 14 -0.61 -4.18 -9.07
N ALA A 15 -0.26 -3.02 -9.64
CA ALA A 15 -0.07 -1.80 -8.87
C ALA A 15 -1.36 -1.35 -8.17
N LEU A 16 -2.50 -1.44 -8.84
CA LEU A 16 -3.81 -1.08 -8.26
C LEU A 16 -4.21 -2.02 -7.11
N ILE A 17 -4.05 -3.34 -7.31
CA ILE A 17 -4.30 -4.33 -6.26
C ILE A 17 -3.36 -4.08 -5.07
N GLY A 18 -2.07 -3.82 -5.34
CA GLY A 18 -1.10 -3.46 -4.32
C GLY A 18 -1.51 -2.21 -3.52
N GLY A 19 -1.98 -1.16 -4.19
CA GLY A 19 -2.51 0.04 -3.56
C GLY A 19 -3.72 -0.23 -2.66
N ILE A 20 -4.69 -1.01 -3.14
CA ILE A 20 -5.87 -1.38 -2.35
C ILE A 20 -5.47 -2.17 -1.10
N ILE A 21 -4.58 -3.16 -1.25
CA ILE A 21 -4.08 -3.94 -0.12
C ILE A 21 -3.37 -3.04 0.90
N MET A 22 -2.59 -2.05 0.45
CA MET A 22 -1.96 -1.07 1.35
C MET A 22 -2.98 -0.22 2.11
N VAL A 23 -4.07 0.21 1.46
CA VAL A 23 -5.15 0.94 2.14
C VAL A 23 -5.81 0.07 3.20
N VAL A 24 -6.20 -1.16 2.85
CA VAL A 24 -6.82 -2.11 3.78
C VAL A 24 -5.89 -2.39 4.95
N TYR A 25 -4.61 -2.64 4.67
CA TYR A 25 -3.58 -2.86 5.70
C TYR A 25 -3.42 -1.66 6.64
N GLY A 26 -3.39 -0.44 6.08
CA GLY A 26 -3.33 0.79 6.86
C GLY A 26 -4.54 0.96 7.78
N ILE A 27 -5.75 0.72 7.27
CA ILE A 27 -6.98 0.76 8.06
C ILE A 27 -6.94 -0.26 9.20
N LEU A 28 -6.60 -1.52 8.91
CA LEU A 28 -6.55 -2.58 9.92
C LEU A 28 -5.54 -2.27 11.03
N ARG A 29 -4.39 -1.68 10.68
CA ARG A 29 -3.42 -1.23 11.68
C ARG A 29 -3.96 -0.12 12.58
N ILE A 30 -4.61 0.89 12.00
CA ILE A 30 -5.20 1.99 12.76
C ILE A 30 -6.30 1.48 13.69
N VAL A 31 -7.19 0.64 13.19
CA VAL A 31 -8.24 0.00 13.99
C VAL A 31 -7.63 -0.84 15.12
N GLY A 32 -6.57 -1.60 14.84
CA GLY A 32 -5.88 -2.39 15.85
C GLY A 32 -5.32 -1.56 17.01
N VAL A 33 -4.83 -0.34 16.74
CA VAL A 33 -4.36 0.59 17.79
C VAL A 33 -5.52 1.06 18.66
N PHE A 34 -6.64 1.47 18.06
CA PHE A 34 -7.81 1.89 18.84
C PHE A 34 -8.42 0.75 19.68
N VAL A 35 -8.40 -0.48 19.16
CA VAL A 35 -8.86 -1.65 19.91
C VAL A 35 -7.92 -1.98 21.07
N ALA A 36 -6.61 -1.78 20.90
CA ALA A 36 -5.63 -1.93 21.98
C ALA A 36 -5.88 -0.90 23.10
N GLU A 37 -6.02 0.37 22.73
CA GLU A 37 -6.27 1.47 23.67
C GLU A 37 -7.59 1.28 24.42
N ALA A 38 -8.63 0.80 23.74
CA ALA A 38 -9.90 0.45 24.38
C ALA A 38 -9.76 -0.75 25.33
N ASN A 39 -8.94 -1.75 25.00
CA ASN A 39 -8.67 -2.88 25.89
C ASN A 39 -7.95 -2.42 27.15
N ASP A 40 -6.95 -1.56 27.03
CA ASP A 40 -6.19 -1.05 28.18
C ASP A 40 -7.11 -0.28 29.14
N ILE A 41 -7.99 0.57 28.61
CA ILE A 41 -8.98 1.30 29.43
C ILE A 41 -9.94 0.35 30.14
N LEU A 42 -10.41 -0.70 29.45
CA LEU A 42 -11.36 -1.66 30.02
C LEU A 42 -10.69 -2.59 31.04
N SER A 43 -9.43 -2.97 30.80
CA SER A 43 -8.61 -3.75 31.72
C SER A 43 -8.36 -2.96 33.00
N ASP A 44 -7.94 -1.69 32.89
CA ASP A 44 -7.70 -0.81 34.05
C ASP A 44 -8.99 -0.52 34.84
N ALA A 45 -10.13 -0.36 34.17
CA ALA A 45 -11.39 0.02 34.81
C ALA A 45 -12.18 -1.18 35.38
N PHE A 46 -12.06 -2.36 34.78
CA PHE A 46 -12.93 -3.50 35.09
C PHE A 46 -12.19 -4.82 35.35
N ASP A 47 -10.85 -4.86 35.32
CA ASP A 47 -10.03 -6.08 35.46
C ASP A 47 -10.44 -7.18 34.45
N VAL A 48 -10.91 -6.75 33.27
CA VAL A 48 -11.30 -7.63 32.17
C VAL A 48 -10.30 -7.47 31.04
N ASP A 49 -9.45 -8.47 30.87
CA ASP A 49 -8.43 -8.50 29.82
C ASP A 49 -9.00 -9.15 28.55
N LEU A 50 -9.39 -8.33 27.56
CA LEU A 50 -10.03 -8.82 26.33
C LEU A 50 -9.01 -9.31 25.29
N LEU A 51 -7.73 -8.90 25.40
CA LEU A 51 -6.70 -9.21 24.41
C LEU A 51 -5.32 -9.37 25.08
N SER A 52 -4.88 -10.62 25.26
CA SER A 52 -3.55 -10.96 25.82
C SER A 52 -2.37 -10.76 24.85
N GLY A 53 -2.52 -9.86 23.87
CA GLY A 53 -1.55 -9.63 22.81
C GLY A 53 -0.67 -8.42 23.09
N ASN A 54 0.64 -8.64 23.24
CA ASN A 54 1.65 -7.58 23.36
C ASN A 54 1.72 -6.77 22.06
N ILE A 55 0.91 -5.71 21.94
CA ILE A 55 0.93 -4.77 20.82
C ILE A 55 2.08 -3.79 21.07
N GLY A 56 3.31 -4.27 20.82
CA GLY A 56 4.52 -3.50 21.04
C GLY A 56 4.55 -2.18 20.24
N GLY A 57 4.83 -1.08 20.93
CA GLY A 57 5.26 0.19 20.36
C GLY A 57 4.16 0.96 19.60
N GLU A 58 3.13 1.41 20.33
CA GLU A 58 1.93 2.10 19.85
C GLU A 58 2.20 3.19 18.80
N ASN A 59 3.20 4.05 19.02
CA ASN A 59 3.53 5.14 18.10
C ASN A 59 4.11 4.65 16.76
N GLY A 60 4.93 3.59 16.77
CA GLY A 60 5.53 3.04 15.55
C GLY A 60 4.53 2.29 14.69
N VAL A 61 3.51 1.68 15.31
CA VAL A 61 2.44 0.94 14.62
C VAL A 61 1.47 1.90 13.93
N LEU A 62 1.08 2.98 14.61
CA LEU A 62 0.18 4.00 14.06
C LEU A 62 0.80 4.73 12.87
N ILE A 63 2.05 5.20 13.00
CA ILE A 63 2.75 5.93 11.93
C ILE A 63 2.89 5.05 10.68
N ARG A 64 3.24 3.76 10.84
CA ARG A 64 3.30 2.82 9.71
C ARG A 64 1.93 2.58 9.06
N GLY A 65 0.86 2.53 9.86
CA GLY A 65 -0.51 2.43 9.35
C GLY A 65 -0.91 3.64 8.51
N ILE A 66 -0.60 4.86 9.00
CA ILE A 66 -0.87 6.11 8.28
C ILE A 66 -0.05 6.18 6.98
N ILE A 67 1.24 5.86 7.02
CA ILE A 67 2.09 5.85 5.81
C ILE A 67 1.54 4.87 4.77
N ALA A 68 1.18 3.65 5.18
CA ALA A 68 0.62 2.66 4.27
C ALA A 68 -0.71 3.14 3.65
N LEU A 69 -1.57 3.77 4.45
CA LEU A 69 -2.84 4.32 3.99
C LEU A 69 -2.64 5.46 2.99
N VAL A 70 -1.75 6.42 3.31
CA VAL A 70 -1.43 7.55 2.43
C VAL A 70 -0.82 7.07 1.12
N LEU A 71 0.17 6.17 1.17
CA LEU A 71 0.80 5.61 -0.02
C LEU A 71 -0.19 4.82 -0.88
N GLY A 72 -1.08 4.04 -0.27
CA GLY A 72 -2.14 3.32 -0.97
C GLY A 72 -3.12 4.26 -1.68
N LEU A 73 -3.54 5.34 -1.02
CA LEU A 73 -4.38 6.37 -1.63
C LEU A 73 -3.68 7.11 -2.77
N VAL A 74 -2.39 7.44 -2.61
CA VAL A 74 -1.58 8.07 -3.67
C VAL A 74 -1.53 7.17 -4.91
N VAL A 75 -1.35 5.86 -4.75
CA VAL A 75 -1.38 4.91 -5.88
C VAL A 75 -2.71 4.93 -6.61
N ILE A 76 -3.83 4.91 -5.89
CA ILE A 76 -5.18 4.93 -6.48
C ILE A 76 -5.42 6.26 -7.20
N TRP A 77 -4.99 7.37 -6.61
CA TRP A 77 -5.10 8.69 -7.23
C TRP A 77 -4.25 8.79 -8.50
N VAL A 78 -2.98 8.38 -8.43
CA VAL A 78 -2.05 8.31 -9.57
C VAL A 78 -2.62 7.45 -10.70
N TRP A 79 -3.23 6.32 -10.36
CA TRP A 79 -3.87 5.44 -11.33
C TRP A 79 -5.00 6.16 -12.10
N LYS A 80 -5.82 6.95 -11.41
CA LYS A 80 -6.90 7.73 -12.00
C LYS A 80 -6.39 8.85 -12.90
N GLU A 81 -5.29 9.50 -12.51
CA GLU A 81 -4.70 10.64 -13.23
C GLU A 81 -3.85 10.23 -14.46
N ARG A 82 -3.69 8.93 -14.71
CA ARG A 82 -2.78 8.39 -15.72
C ARG A 82 -3.21 8.74 -17.15
N LYS A 83 -2.81 9.91 -17.65
CA LYS A 83 -2.86 10.23 -19.08
C LYS A 83 -1.87 9.33 -19.82
N ALA A 84 -2.36 8.56 -20.79
CA ALA A 84 -1.63 7.57 -21.58
C ALA A 84 -0.60 8.20 -22.53
N SER A 85 0.39 8.91 -21.98
CA SER A 85 1.60 9.33 -22.68
C SER A 85 2.69 8.29 -22.45
N ARG A 86 3.52 8.05 -23.48
CA ARG A 86 4.59 7.05 -23.43
C ARG A 86 5.62 7.35 -22.33
N ASP A 87 5.93 8.63 -22.13
CA ASP A 87 6.83 9.08 -21.05
C ASP A 87 6.20 8.96 -19.66
N GLY A 88 4.86 9.04 -19.58
CA GLY A 88 4.13 8.77 -18.36
C GLY A 88 4.30 7.33 -17.87
N ILE A 89 4.38 6.35 -18.78
CA ILE A 89 4.51 4.93 -18.41
C ILE A 89 5.76 4.69 -17.57
N LEU A 90 6.91 5.24 -18.00
CA LEU A 90 8.18 5.15 -17.29
C LEU A 90 8.13 5.86 -15.93
N LEU A 91 7.63 7.11 -15.91
CA LEU A 91 7.50 7.90 -14.69
C LEU A 91 6.69 7.15 -13.63
N TRP A 92 5.53 6.62 -14.03
CA TRP A 92 4.65 5.89 -13.12
C TRP A 92 5.24 4.54 -12.68
N GLY A 93 6.00 3.86 -13.55
CA GLY A 93 6.74 2.66 -13.19
C GLY A 93 7.74 2.94 -12.05
N ILE A 94 8.52 4.03 -12.18
CA ILE A 94 9.47 4.45 -11.15
C ILE A 94 8.75 4.83 -9.84
N VAL A 95 7.65 5.59 -9.93
CA VAL A 95 6.85 5.97 -8.75
C VAL A 95 6.34 4.73 -8.00
N PHE A 96 5.82 3.73 -8.70
CA PHE A 96 5.34 2.50 -8.05
C PHE A 96 6.47 1.68 -7.43
N ILE A 97 7.66 1.65 -8.03
CA ILE A 97 8.84 1.02 -7.42
C ILE A 97 9.22 1.72 -6.11
N VAL A 98 9.29 3.05 -6.12
CA VAL A 98 9.64 3.84 -4.93
C VAL A 98 8.61 3.65 -3.83
N ILE A 99 7.32 3.75 -4.15
CA ILE A 99 6.22 3.52 -3.19
C ILE A 99 6.27 2.08 -2.65
N GLY A 100 6.52 1.10 -3.52
CA GLY A 100 6.63 -0.30 -3.12
C GLY A 100 7.76 -0.56 -2.13
N LEU A 101 8.94 0.05 -2.35
CA LEU A 101 10.10 -0.04 -1.46
C LEU A 101 9.81 0.59 -0.09
N ILE A 102 9.20 1.77 -0.07
CA ILE A 102 8.87 2.48 1.18
C ILE A 102 7.76 1.75 1.94
N GLY A 103 6.77 1.20 1.22
CA GLY A 103 5.59 0.58 1.79
C GLY A 103 5.89 -0.71 2.56
N GLY A 104 6.95 -1.45 2.22
CA GLY A 104 7.47 -2.59 3.01
C GLY A 104 6.45 -3.68 3.37
N SER A 105 5.32 -3.75 2.66
CA SER A 105 4.16 -4.58 2.95
C SER A 105 3.84 -5.47 1.76
N PRO A 106 2.98 -6.51 1.91
CA PRO A 106 2.56 -7.34 0.79
C PRO A 106 1.96 -6.52 -0.37
N GLY A 107 1.24 -5.43 -0.07
CA GLY A 107 0.75 -4.49 -1.09
C GLY A 107 1.87 -3.71 -1.78
N GLY A 108 2.91 -3.30 -1.04
CA GLY A 108 4.11 -2.68 -1.59
C GLY A 108 4.87 -3.60 -2.56
N LEU A 109 4.89 -4.90 -2.31
CA LEU A 109 5.55 -5.87 -3.18
C LEU A 109 4.83 -6.01 -4.54
N LEU A 110 3.50 -6.03 -4.54
CA LEU A 110 2.71 -6.00 -5.78
C LEU A 110 2.90 -4.70 -6.57
N LEU A 111 3.03 -3.57 -5.86
CA LEU A 111 3.37 -2.28 -6.46
C LEU A 111 4.76 -2.30 -7.12
N LEU A 112 5.72 -2.94 -6.47
CA LEU A 112 7.08 -3.06 -6.97
C LEU A 112 7.13 -3.92 -8.24
N ILE A 113 6.44 -5.07 -8.23
CA ILE A 113 6.28 -5.91 -9.42
C ILE A 113 5.56 -5.14 -10.54
N GLY A 114 4.46 -4.46 -10.22
CA GLY A 114 3.70 -3.66 -11.19
C GLY A 114 4.55 -2.54 -11.82
N GLY A 115 5.34 -1.85 -11.00
CA GLY A 115 6.27 -0.82 -11.45
C GLY A 115 7.37 -1.37 -12.35
N ILE A 116 7.96 -2.52 -12.02
CA ILE A 116 8.97 -3.19 -12.86
C ILE A 116 8.39 -3.57 -14.22
N LEU A 117 7.18 -4.15 -14.25
CA LEU A 117 6.53 -4.53 -15.52
C LEU A 117 6.29 -3.33 -16.43
N LEU A 118 5.93 -2.18 -15.85
CA LEU A 118 5.76 -0.93 -16.59
C LEU A 118 7.08 -0.38 -17.15
N VAL A 119 8.18 -0.52 -16.39
CA VAL A 119 9.52 -0.12 -16.85
C VAL A 119 9.99 -1.05 -17.97
N ILE A 120 9.78 -2.37 -17.85
CA ILE A 120 10.14 -3.34 -18.89
C ILE A 120 9.38 -3.05 -20.19
N ASP A 121 8.07 -2.80 -20.11
CA ASP A 121 7.24 -2.49 -21.28
C ASP A 121 7.67 -1.21 -22.00
N TYR A 122 8.27 -0.25 -21.29
CA TYR A 122 8.80 0.96 -21.91
C TYR A 122 10.04 0.69 -22.79
N PHE A 123 10.88 -0.27 -22.39
CA PHE A 123 12.12 -0.63 -23.09
C PHE A 123 11.96 -1.77 -24.11
N ALA A 124 10.83 -2.48 -24.08
CA ALA A 124 10.49 -3.55 -25.04
C ALA A 124 9.85 -2.99 -26.33
#